data_AF-A0A938QK96-F1
#
_entry.id   AF-A0A938QK96-F1
#
_cell.length_a   1.000
_cell.length_b   1.000
_cell.length_c   1.000
_cell.angle_alpha   90.00
_cell.angle_beta   90.00
_cell.angle_gamma   90.00
#
_symmetry.space_group_name_H-M   'P 1'
#
loop_
_entity.id
_entity.type
_entity.pdbx_description
1 polymer ?
#
loop_
_entity_poly.entity_id
_entity_poly.type
_entity_poly.pdbx_seq_one_letter_code
_entity_poly.pdbx_strand_id
1 'polypeptide(L)'
;MMKSRSWWIGWCVLVVLTSGCGLFSSTKLTHYYDSARWEEVQCSCDVLEVAAFSREKPPEPASPPKPLMEKLSPEGQQALIQAMGGKAKDIAELLSHLADKEKDSDALIDKTQFQRRVVFSVAKKNIQGCEEDNCLFQRVGKFFWPADRISELQVILSLDPPNSSARTTAGPPDERKAYIASWDRFETKEQSVDLGKLKRTHGYEGEVTATVEGIQIPGGPTAKIVPRFKTTEDITEDVDLKKRRITLSGRLTQNGREAVLRQEGALDTDLTGTFAVDFTLHLPHSEHTPYKFVKFGNLVAGKEFSQPGKVTVNIKPMMLPNLSGPLECYLGYEYVIRKVIGGHKKIAEGYHRVAYLRKKTGLNQLGKFTLIGNKDIQTPVFSLIAEGDLKNRVQIKSEIETIGDIHLETYEEAKEFLLWLRKMQKNSLGNYSLFLRGKALEPNVIDKLKIYIRKVP
;
A
#
# COMPACT_ATOMS: atom_id res chain seq x y z
N MET A 1 -36.16 103.89 -1.61
CA MET A 1 -35.19 102.94 -2.21
C MET A 1 -34.26 102.45 -1.11
N MET A 2 -34.60 101.40 -0.37
CA MET A 2 -34.29 99.99 -0.67
C MET A 2 -32.79 99.71 -0.86
N LYS A 3 -32.16 99.15 0.19
CA LYS A 3 -31.66 97.77 0.16
C LYS A 3 -31.23 97.33 1.57
N SER A 4 -32.02 96.41 2.12
CA SER A 4 -31.71 95.56 3.26
C SER A 4 -30.54 94.63 2.92
N ARG A 5 -29.63 94.39 3.87
CA ARG A 5 -28.77 93.20 3.85
C ARG A 5 -28.86 92.49 5.19
N SER A 6 -29.21 91.22 5.06
CA SER A 6 -29.58 90.25 6.08
C SER A 6 -28.37 89.66 6.80
N TRP A 7 -28.63 89.30 8.06
CA TRP A 7 -27.86 88.36 8.87
C TRP A 7 -27.67 87.00 8.20
N TRP A 8 -26.48 86.42 8.35
CA TRP A 8 -26.27 84.97 8.50
C TRP A 8 -25.09 84.76 9.46
N ILE A 9 -25.41 84.43 10.73
CA ILE A 9 -24.44 83.90 11.69
C ILE A 9 -24.40 82.39 11.44
N GLY A 10 -23.39 81.92 10.73
CA GLY A 10 -23.12 80.50 10.58
C GLY A 10 -22.60 79.93 11.89
N TRP A 11 -23.42 79.16 12.60
CA TRP A 11 -22.97 78.28 13.67
C TRP A 11 -22.23 77.09 13.03
N CYS A 12 -20.90 77.14 13.04
CA CYS A 12 -20.07 75.94 12.84
C CYS A 12 -20.26 75.03 14.04
N VAL A 13 -21.15 74.04 13.93
CA VAL A 13 -21.13 72.86 14.80
C VAL A 13 -19.89 72.06 14.41
N LEU A 14 -18.84 72.20 15.21
CA LEU A 14 -17.66 71.34 15.17
C LEU A 14 -18.08 69.95 15.68
N VAL A 15 -18.54 69.08 14.77
CA VAL A 15 -18.67 67.66 15.07
C VAL A 15 -17.26 67.09 15.15
N VAL A 16 -16.72 66.99 16.37
CA VAL A 16 -15.53 66.20 16.65
C VAL A 16 -15.93 64.73 16.47
N LEU A 17 -15.84 64.23 15.24
CA LEU A 17 -15.71 62.82 14.97
C LEU A 17 -14.36 62.41 15.54
N THR A 18 -14.32 62.05 16.83
CA THR A 18 -13.23 61.25 17.36
C THR A 18 -13.26 59.93 16.61
N SER A 19 -12.43 59.84 15.58
CA SER A 19 -12.00 58.63 14.92
C SER A 19 -11.42 57.69 15.99
N GLY A 20 -12.29 56.89 16.59
CA GLY A 20 -11.96 55.70 17.36
C GLY A 20 -11.36 54.62 16.46
N CYS A 21 -10.28 54.94 15.75
CA CYS A 21 -9.37 53.98 15.14
C CYS A 21 -8.43 53.51 16.25
N GLY A 22 -8.87 52.56 17.05
CA GLY A 22 -8.01 51.97 18.06
C GLY A 22 -8.81 51.17 19.05
N LEU A 23 -9.15 49.93 18.67
CA LEU A 23 -9.36 48.76 19.54
C LEU A 23 -10.08 47.60 18.83
N PHE A 24 -10.33 47.66 17.52
CA PHE A 24 -10.39 46.43 16.72
C PHE A 24 -8.96 45.98 16.43
N SER A 25 -8.23 45.61 17.49
CA SER A 25 -7.04 44.78 17.30
C SER A 25 -7.55 43.54 16.60
N SER A 26 -7.20 43.38 15.32
CA SER A 26 -7.36 42.10 14.65
C SER A 26 -6.76 41.08 15.61
N THR A 27 -7.58 40.20 16.17
CA THR A 27 -7.10 39.04 16.90
C THR A 27 -6.37 38.20 15.87
N LYS A 28 -5.12 38.57 15.59
CA LYS A 28 -4.20 37.77 14.81
C LYS A 28 -4.20 36.44 15.52
N LEU A 29 -4.73 35.42 14.84
CA LEU A 29 -4.63 34.04 15.26
C LEU A 29 -3.13 33.76 15.40
N THR A 30 -2.61 33.95 16.60
CA THR A 30 -1.20 33.77 16.93
C THR A 30 -1.10 32.30 17.26
N HIS A 31 -0.81 31.51 16.23
CA HIS A 31 -0.55 30.10 16.43
C HIS A 31 0.78 29.96 17.16
N TYR A 32 0.72 29.61 18.45
CA TYR A 32 1.91 29.28 19.24
C TYR A 32 2.23 27.80 19.03
N TYR A 33 3.21 27.53 18.16
CA TYR A 33 3.76 26.19 17.96
C TYR A 33 5.09 26.09 18.71
N ASP A 34 5.15 25.18 19.69
CA ASP A 34 6.41 24.76 20.30
C ASP A 34 6.80 23.41 19.66
N SER A 35 7.96 23.33 18.99
CA SER A 35 8.51 22.05 18.53
C SER A 35 9.62 21.61 19.47
N ALA A 36 9.53 20.40 20.01
CA ALA A 36 10.56 19.83 20.89
C ALA A 36 11.02 18.48 20.34
N ARG A 37 12.31 18.21 20.42
CA ARG A 37 12.83 16.87 20.07
C ARG A 37 12.64 15.92 21.25
N TRP A 38 12.45 14.62 21.00
CA TRP A 38 12.22 13.67 22.09
C TRP A 38 13.43 13.53 23.01
N GLU A 39 14.63 13.76 22.47
CA GLU A 39 15.89 13.81 23.23
C GLU A 39 15.90 14.94 24.26
N GLU A 40 15.15 16.04 24.03
CA GLU A 40 14.99 17.14 24.98
C GLU A 40 13.98 16.80 26.09
N VAL A 41 13.18 15.76 25.89
CA VAL A 41 12.04 15.37 26.74
C VAL A 41 12.39 14.26 27.74
N GLN A 42 13.62 13.71 27.71
CA GLN A 42 14.10 12.68 28.66
C GLN A 42 13.08 11.54 28.96
N CYS A 43 12.29 11.08 27.98
CA CYS A 43 11.54 9.82 28.13
C CYS A 43 12.21 8.70 27.34
N SER A 44 12.62 7.62 28.01
CA SER A 44 13.09 6.41 27.33
C SER A 44 11.95 5.64 26.61
N CYS A 45 10.71 5.89 27.00
CA CYS A 45 9.53 5.13 26.64
C CYS A 45 9.07 5.24 25.17
N ASP A 46 8.72 4.10 24.56
CA ASP A 46 7.98 4.08 23.29
C ASP A 46 6.48 4.20 23.56
N VAL A 47 5.87 5.22 22.95
CA VAL A 47 4.45 5.53 23.13
C VAL A 47 3.61 5.03 21.96
N LEU A 48 4.27 4.50 20.94
CA LEU A 48 3.70 3.94 19.73
C LEU A 48 4.11 2.47 19.61
N GLU A 49 3.18 1.65 19.16
CA GLU A 49 3.41 0.29 18.70
C GLU A 49 3.06 0.21 17.22
N VAL A 50 3.99 -0.29 16.40
CA VAL A 50 3.70 -0.67 15.02
C VAL A 50 4.03 -2.14 14.86
N ALA A 51 3.02 -2.91 14.49
CA ALA A 51 3.16 -4.32 14.14
C ALA A 51 2.89 -4.50 12.64
N ALA A 52 3.50 -5.51 12.03
CA ALA A 52 3.27 -5.84 10.63
C ALA A 52 3.16 -7.36 10.44
N PHE A 53 2.32 -7.77 9.49
CA PHE A 53 2.28 -9.14 9.00
C PHE A 53 2.10 -9.17 7.48
N SER A 54 2.59 -10.23 6.86
CA SER A 54 2.48 -10.45 5.42
C SER A 54 1.39 -11.48 5.11
N ARG A 55 0.70 -11.30 3.99
CA ARG A 55 -0.16 -12.31 3.36
C ARG A 55 0.00 -12.27 1.85
N GLU A 56 -0.38 -13.33 1.17
CA GLU A 56 -0.47 -13.31 -0.29
C GLU A 56 -1.43 -12.21 -0.75
N LYS A 57 -1.06 -11.49 -1.82
CA LYS A 57 -1.97 -10.51 -2.43
C LYS A 57 -3.20 -11.30 -2.91
N PRO A 58 -4.42 -10.93 -2.48
CA PRO A 58 -5.62 -11.56 -3.02
C PRO A 58 -5.59 -11.45 -4.55
N PRO A 59 -5.94 -12.53 -5.29
CA PRO A 59 -6.05 -12.40 -6.73
C PRO A 59 -6.99 -11.23 -7.01
N GLU A 60 -6.52 -10.27 -7.81
CA GLU A 60 -7.42 -9.23 -8.28
C GLU A 60 -8.62 -9.93 -8.92
N PRO A 61 -9.85 -9.53 -8.59
CA PRO A 61 -11.03 -10.15 -9.18
C PRO A 61 -10.79 -10.16 -10.67
N ALA A 62 -10.70 -11.36 -11.26
CA ALA A 62 -10.20 -11.56 -12.60
C ALA A 62 -10.94 -10.57 -13.49
N SER A 63 -10.26 -9.47 -13.83
CA SER A 63 -10.81 -8.54 -14.78
C SER A 63 -11.01 -9.39 -16.02
N PRO A 64 -12.21 -9.43 -16.61
CA PRO A 64 -12.48 -10.28 -17.75
C PRO A 64 -11.31 -10.10 -18.72
N PRO A 65 -10.67 -11.20 -19.17
CA PRO A 65 -9.39 -11.14 -19.87
C PRO A 65 -9.52 -10.09 -20.95
N LYS A 66 -8.81 -8.97 -20.75
CA LYS A 66 -8.92 -7.84 -21.67
C LYS A 66 -8.52 -8.38 -23.04
N PRO A 67 -9.41 -8.28 -24.06
CA PRO A 67 -9.08 -8.75 -25.40
C PRO A 67 -7.74 -8.14 -25.83
N LEU A 68 -6.95 -8.86 -26.63
CA LEU A 68 -5.59 -8.44 -27.04
C LEU A 68 -5.55 -6.98 -27.50
N MET A 69 -6.60 -6.52 -28.17
CA MET A 69 -6.80 -5.13 -28.58
C MET A 69 -6.71 -4.14 -27.41
N GLU A 70 -7.36 -4.40 -26.28
CA GLU A 70 -7.32 -3.53 -25.09
C GLU A 70 -5.97 -3.54 -24.37
N LYS A 71 -5.09 -4.52 -24.64
CA LYS A 71 -3.73 -4.55 -24.11
C LYS A 71 -2.76 -3.70 -24.94
N LEU A 72 -3.09 -3.41 -26.21
CA LEU A 72 -2.24 -2.66 -27.12
C LEU A 72 -2.53 -1.15 -27.02
N SER A 73 -1.50 -0.32 -27.19
CA SER A 73 -1.69 1.12 -27.38
C SER A 73 -2.49 1.38 -28.67
N PRO A 74 -3.13 2.55 -28.84
CA PRO A 74 -3.84 2.89 -30.07
C PRO A 74 -2.99 2.68 -31.34
N GLU A 75 -1.70 3.00 -31.28
CA GLU A 75 -0.75 2.79 -32.37
C GLU A 75 -0.45 1.30 -32.58
N GLY A 76 -0.31 0.53 -31.50
CA GLY A 76 -0.14 -0.93 -31.55
C GLY A 76 -1.36 -1.65 -32.11
N GLN A 77 -2.57 -1.19 -31.77
CA GLN A 77 -3.83 -1.68 -32.32
C GLN A 77 -3.89 -1.41 -33.84
N GLN A 78 -3.57 -0.18 -34.27
CA GLN A 78 -3.55 0.18 -35.68
C GLN A 78 -2.52 -0.64 -36.47
N ALA A 79 -1.32 -0.82 -35.92
CA ALA A 79 -0.27 -1.63 -36.53
C ALA A 79 -0.69 -3.10 -36.64
N LEU A 80 -1.35 -3.66 -35.62
CA LEU A 80 -1.87 -5.03 -35.66
C LEU A 80 -2.98 -5.17 -36.71
N ILE A 81 -3.92 -4.22 -36.77
CA ILE A 81 -4.99 -4.19 -37.77
C ILE A 81 -4.40 -4.13 -39.18
N GLN A 82 -3.39 -3.29 -39.43
CA GLN A 82 -2.74 -3.19 -40.74
C GLN A 82 -1.98 -4.47 -41.11
N ALA A 83 -1.24 -5.04 -40.15
CA ALA A 83 -0.47 -6.27 -40.36
C ALA A 83 -1.35 -7.49 -40.64
N MET A 84 -2.53 -7.56 -40.00
CA MET A 84 -3.47 -8.67 -40.17
C MET A 84 -4.43 -8.44 -41.35
N GLY A 85 -4.84 -7.20 -41.61
CA GLY A 85 -5.73 -6.84 -42.72
C GLY A 85 -5.11 -7.11 -44.10
N GLY A 86 -3.77 -7.14 -44.20
CA GLY A 86 -3.09 -7.58 -45.42
C GLY A 86 -2.97 -9.10 -45.60
N LYS A 87 -3.31 -9.89 -44.56
CA LYS A 87 -3.11 -11.36 -44.55
C LYS A 87 -4.41 -12.17 -44.46
N ALA A 88 -5.44 -11.63 -43.81
CA ALA A 88 -6.73 -12.30 -43.67
C ALA A 88 -7.56 -12.17 -44.96
N LYS A 89 -8.19 -13.27 -45.40
CA LYS A 89 -9.05 -13.28 -46.60
C LYS A 89 -10.44 -12.71 -46.31
N ASP A 90 -10.90 -12.81 -45.07
CA ASP A 90 -12.17 -12.25 -44.63
C ASP A 90 -12.16 -11.81 -43.15
N ILE A 91 -13.23 -11.14 -42.73
CA ILE A 91 -13.39 -10.59 -41.38
C ILE A 91 -13.52 -11.72 -40.33
N ALA A 92 -14.05 -12.89 -40.70
CA ALA A 92 -14.21 -14.00 -39.77
C ALA A 92 -12.86 -14.66 -39.45
N GLU A 93 -11.98 -14.82 -40.45
CA GLU A 93 -10.60 -15.28 -40.31
C GLU A 93 -9.79 -14.27 -39.47
N LEU A 94 -9.94 -12.97 -39.72
CA LEU A 94 -9.32 -11.92 -38.92
C LEU A 94 -9.75 -11.98 -37.45
N LEU A 95 -11.06 -12.10 -37.18
CA LEU A 95 -11.60 -12.21 -35.83
C LEU A 95 -11.18 -13.53 -35.16
N SER A 96 -11.04 -14.61 -35.92
CA SER A 96 -10.51 -15.88 -35.40
C SER A 96 -9.04 -15.77 -35.00
N HIS A 97 -8.22 -15.01 -35.75
CA HIS A 97 -6.82 -14.74 -35.39
C HIS A 97 -6.66 -13.76 -34.23
N LEU A 98 -7.61 -12.83 -34.05
CA LEU A 98 -7.66 -11.95 -32.87
C LEU A 98 -8.19 -12.68 -31.62
N ALA A 99 -9.04 -13.69 -31.82
CA ALA A 99 -9.59 -14.56 -30.77
C ALA A 99 -8.67 -15.74 -30.44
N ASP A 100 -7.75 -16.10 -31.34
CA ASP A 100 -6.72 -17.09 -31.11
C ASP A 100 -5.92 -16.63 -29.90
N LYS A 101 -6.04 -17.42 -28.83
CA LYS A 101 -5.32 -17.19 -27.59
C LYS A 101 -3.85 -17.06 -27.93
N GLU A 102 -3.28 -15.95 -27.49
CA GLU A 102 -1.85 -15.62 -27.51
C GLU A 102 -1.05 -16.92 -27.55
N LYS A 103 -0.43 -17.20 -28.70
CA LYS A 103 0.29 -18.46 -28.95
C LYS A 103 1.25 -18.59 -27.79
N ASP A 104 0.93 -19.52 -26.89
CA ASP A 104 1.54 -19.67 -25.57
C ASP A 104 3.04 -19.71 -25.79
N SER A 105 3.68 -18.56 -25.65
CA SER A 105 5.04 -18.39 -26.14
C SER A 105 5.91 -19.36 -25.35
N ASP A 106 7.07 -19.71 -25.87
CA ASP A 106 8.09 -20.45 -25.10
C ASP A 106 8.65 -19.61 -23.93
N ALA A 107 7.82 -18.69 -23.40
CA ALA A 107 8.03 -17.90 -22.22
C ALA A 107 8.41 -18.82 -21.06
N LEU A 108 9.59 -18.51 -20.56
CA LEU A 108 10.06 -18.85 -19.24
C LEU A 108 8.94 -18.71 -18.21
N ILE A 109 8.67 -19.78 -17.47
CA ILE A 109 7.79 -19.72 -16.30
C ILE A 109 8.62 -19.14 -15.15
N ASP A 110 8.44 -17.86 -14.86
CA ASP A 110 9.13 -17.20 -13.76
C ASP A 110 8.33 -17.31 -12.45
N LYS A 111 8.90 -18.02 -11.46
CA LYS A 111 8.32 -18.16 -10.12
C LYS A 111 9.20 -17.51 -9.05
N THR A 112 10.12 -16.63 -9.47
CA THR A 112 10.96 -15.82 -8.59
C THR A 112 10.25 -14.54 -8.14
N GLN A 113 9.16 -14.17 -8.81
CA GLN A 113 8.38 -12.98 -8.52
C GLN A 113 7.19 -13.30 -7.60
N PHE A 114 7.07 -12.57 -6.49
CA PHE A 114 5.99 -12.74 -5.51
C PHE A 114 5.27 -11.42 -5.25
N GLN A 115 3.94 -11.48 -5.12
CA GLN A 115 3.13 -10.34 -4.70
C GLN A 115 2.62 -10.56 -3.27
N ARG A 116 2.98 -9.63 -2.37
CA ARG A 116 2.66 -9.72 -0.94
C ARG A 116 1.96 -8.48 -0.45
N ARG A 117 0.86 -8.66 0.26
CA ARG A 117 0.23 -7.60 1.03
C ARG A 117 0.81 -7.59 2.44
N VAL A 118 1.48 -6.50 2.79
CA VAL A 118 1.90 -6.24 4.16
C VAL A 118 0.86 -5.35 4.82
N VAL A 119 0.31 -5.82 5.93
CA VAL A 119 -0.66 -5.09 6.74
C VAL A 119 0.05 -4.59 7.99
N PHE A 120 -0.07 -3.29 8.23
CA PHE A 120 0.47 -2.60 9.39
C PHE A 120 -0.65 -2.31 10.37
N SER A 121 -0.38 -2.50 11.66
CA SER A 121 -1.22 -2.08 12.78
C SER A 121 -0.46 -1.05 13.59
N VAL A 122 -1.06 0.12 13.78
CA VAL A 122 -0.50 1.27 14.47
C VAL A 122 -1.37 1.56 15.68
N ALA A 123 -0.81 1.43 16.88
CA ALA A 123 -1.53 1.64 18.13
C ALA A 123 -0.72 2.53 19.08
N LYS A 124 -1.40 3.41 19.82
CA LYS A 124 -0.78 4.13 20.93
C LYS A 124 -0.66 3.17 22.10
N LYS A 125 0.54 3.03 22.67
CA LYS A 125 0.75 2.20 23.86
C LYS A 125 0.13 2.89 25.08
N ASN A 126 -0.56 2.12 25.91
CA ASN A 126 -0.91 2.57 27.24
C ASN A 126 0.32 2.42 28.13
N ILE A 127 0.97 3.54 28.43
CA ILE A 127 2.22 3.57 29.16
C ILE A 127 1.90 3.58 30.67
N GLN A 128 1.42 2.46 31.18
CA GLN A 128 1.38 2.24 32.62
C GLN A 128 2.80 1.82 33.04
N GLY A 129 3.53 2.69 33.74
CA GLY A 129 4.84 2.34 34.32
C GLY A 129 6.07 3.06 33.76
N CYS A 130 5.91 4.16 33.01
CA CYS A 130 7.05 5.06 32.83
C CYS A 130 7.23 5.90 34.08
N GLU A 131 7.99 5.36 35.04
CA GLU A 131 8.29 5.95 36.35
C GLU A 131 9.42 6.99 36.31
N GLU A 132 9.95 7.34 35.13
CA GLU A 132 10.96 8.41 35.04
C GLU A 132 10.32 9.77 35.38
N ASP A 133 10.65 10.31 36.56
CA ASP A 133 10.13 11.56 37.18
C ASP A 133 10.21 12.81 36.28
N ASN A 134 11.00 12.76 35.19
CA ASN A 134 11.17 13.85 34.23
C ASN A 134 10.44 13.65 32.90
N CYS A 135 9.68 12.56 32.74
CA CYS A 135 8.91 12.34 31.53
C CYS A 135 7.80 13.39 31.40
N LEU A 136 7.85 14.21 30.35
CA LEU A 136 6.86 15.25 30.08
C LEU A 136 5.43 14.71 29.95
N PHE A 137 5.25 13.40 29.70
CA PHE A 137 3.93 12.76 29.72
C PHE A 137 3.33 12.61 31.12
N GLN A 138 4.15 12.42 32.17
CA GLN A 138 3.66 12.38 33.55
C GLN A 138 3.16 13.76 34.01
N ARG A 139 3.89 14.84 33.68
CA ARG A 139 3.54 16.22 34.08
C ARG A 139 2.20 16.70 33.52
N VAL A 140 1.69 16.11 32.45
CA VAL A 140 0.46 16.54 31.77
C VAL A 140 -0.77 15.72 32.23
N GLY A 141 -0.61 14.76 33.15
CA GLY A 141 -1.71 14.14 33.91
C GLY A 141 -2.65 13.20 33.13
N LYS A 142 -2.55 13.13 31.80
CA LYS A 142 -3.18 12.11 30.93
C LYS A 142 -2.28 11.84 29.72
N PHE A 143 -1.92 10.58 29.50
CA PHE A 143 -0.93 10.18 28.47
C PHE A 143 -1.36 10.61 27.05
N PHE A 144 -2.65 10.51 26.72
CA PHE A 144 -3.22 11.06 25.48
C PHE A 144 -4.55 11.76 25.75
N TRP A 145 -4.62 13.05 25.44
CA TRP A 145 -5.88 13.76 25.25
C TRP A 145 -6.56 13.28 23.96
N PRO A 146 -7.90 13.38 23.84
CA PRO A 146 -8.58 13.04 22.59
C PRO A 146 -8.06 13.80 21.35
N ALA A 147 -7.52 15.00 21.55
CA ALA A 147 -6.93 15.83 20.51
C ALA A 147 -5.45 15.53 20.20
N ASP A 148 -4.82 14.64 20.97
CA ASP A 148 -3.46 14.18 20.71
C ASP A 148 -3.48 13.13 19.61
N ARG A 149 -2.57 13.25 18.64
CA ARG A 149 -2.56 12.35 17.48
C ARG A 149 -1.16 12.10 16.95
N ILE A 150 -1.01 11.00 16.23
CA ILE A 150 0.16 10.75 15.41
C ILE A 150 -0.02 11.58 14.14
N SER A 151 0.78 12.64 13.98
CA SER A 151 0.69 13.53 12.82
C SER A 151 1.49 13.02 11.63
N GLU A 152 2.58 12.30 11.90
CA GLU A 152 3.47 11.74 10.89
C GLU A 152 3.93 10.35 11.33
N LEU A 153 3.94 9.41 10.38
CA LEU A 153 4.48 8.06 10.58
C LEU A 153 5.32 7.68 9.36
N GLN A 154 6.59 7.39 9.59
CA GLN A 154 7.49 6.82 8.60
C GLN A 154 7.80 5.37 9.00
N VAL A 155 7.35 4.41 8.20
CA VAL A 155 7.68 2.99 8.36
C VAL A 155 8.84 2.61 7.46
N ILE A 156 9.81 1.89 8.00
CA ILE A 156 11.01 1.43 7.31
C ILE A 156 10.97 -0.09 7.35
N LEU A 157 10.90 -0.71 6.18
CA LEU A 157 11.03 -2.15 6.00
C LEU A 157 12.42 -2.44 5.44
N SER A 158 13.11 -3.43 6.00
CA SER A 158 14.40 -3.90 5.47
C SER A 158 14.40 -5.41 5.28
N LEU A 159 14.96 -5.88 4.16
CA LEU A 159 15.25 -7.29 3.89
C LEU A 159 16.59 -7.74 4.49
N ASP A 160 17.37 -6.80 5.02
CA ASP A 160 18.64 -7.05 5.66
C ASP A 160 18.50 -7.01 7.18
N PRO A 161 19.16 -7.93 7.90
CA PRO A 161 19.27 -7.83 9.35
C PRO A 161 19.91 -6.50 9.72
N PRO A 162 19.47 -5.91 10.84
CA PRO A 162 20.15 -4.74 11.33
C PRO A 162 21.61 -5.07 11.67
N ASN A 163 22.50 -4.12 11.39
CA ASN A 163 23.95 -4.25 11.51
C ASN A 163 24.62 -5.13 10.45
N SER A 164 23.90 -5.57 9.40
CA SER A 164 24.59 -6.16 8.25
C SER A 164 25.52 -5.11 7.60
N SER A 165 26.78 -5.47 7.41
CA SER A 165 27.78 -4.64 6.72
C SER A 165 27.48 -4.46 5.23
N ALA A 166 26.46 -5.15 4.71
CA ALA A 166 26.06 -5.15 3.30
C ALA A 166 25.27 -3.91 2.87
N ARG A 167 25.19 -2.86 3.71
CA ARG A 167 24.29 -1.72 3.53
C ARG A 167 24.72 -0.68 2.50
N THR A 168 25.87 -0.87 1.86
CA THR A 168 26.52 0.18 1.06
C THR A 168 26.93 -0.31 -0.31
N THR A 169 25.99 -0.34 -1.26
CA THR A 169 26.31 -0.17 -2.68
C THR A 169 25.19 0.59 -3.38
N ALA A 170 25.47 1.85 -3.74
CA ALA A 170 24.69 2.53 -4.77
C ALA A 170 24.96 1.79 -6.09
N GLY A 171 23.95 1.10 -6.63
CA GLY A 171 24.09 0.27 -7.83
C GLY A 171 22.74 -0.30 -8.28
N PRO A 172 22.68 -1.09 -9.36
CA PRO A 172 21.50 -1.89 -9.65
C PRO A 172 21.26 -2.96 -8.55
N PRO A 173 20.02 -3.46 -8.39
CA PRO A 173 19.74 -4.59 -7.52
C PRO A 173 20.65 -5.78 -7.87
N ASP A 174 21.24 -6.40 -6.86
CA ASP A 174 21.98 -7.65 -7.03
C ASP A 174 20.96 -8.78 -7.19
N GLU A 175 20.83 -9.32 -8.40
CA GLU A 175 19.91 -10.43 -8.73
C GLU A 175 20.19 -11.69 -7.89
N ARG A 176 21.36 -11.77 -7.23
CA ARG A 176 21.71 -12.85 -6.30
C ARG A 176 21.08 -12.65 -4.91
N LYS A 177 20.38 -11.55 -4.68
CA LYS A 177 19.68 -11.26 -3.43
C LYS A 177 18.22 -10.94 -3.70
N ALA A 178 17.38 -11.19 -2.69
CA ALA A 178 15.98 -10.78 -2.76
C ALA A 178 15.88 -9.24 -2.78
N TYR A 179 14.93 -8.68 -3.51
CA TYR A 179 14.68 -7.23 -3.46
C TYR A 179 13.20 -6.93 -3.68
N ILE A 180 12.79 -5.76 -3.17
CA ILE A 180 11.49 -5.17 -3.43
C ILE A 180 11.59 -4.46 -4.79
N ALA A 181 10.90 -5.00 -5.78
CA ALA A 181 10.88 -4.50 -7.15
C ALA A 181 10.05 -3.23 -7.26
N SER A 182 8.87 -3.29 -6.66
CA SER A 182 7.89 -2.22 -6.64
C SER A 182 7.00 -2.36 -5.41
N TRP A 183 6.34 -1.27 -5.08
CA TRP A 183 5.25 -1.28 -4.13
C TRP A 183 4.11 -0.48 -4.73
N ASP A 184 2.89 -0.92 -4.44
CA ASP A 184 1.69 -0.21 -4.78
C ASP A 184 0.87 0.02 -3.51
N ARG A 185 0.28 1.19 -3.42
CA ARG A 185 -0.62 1.49 -2.33
C ARG A 185 -1.88 0.66 -2.54
N PHE A 186 -2.22 -0.16 -1.55
CA PHE A 186 -3.59 -0.62 -1.47
C PHE A 186 -4.46 0.59 -1.12
N GLU A 187 -5.17 1.14 -2.10
CA GLU A 187 -6.28 2.05 -1.84
C GLU A 187 -7.30 1.26 -1.02
N THR A 188 -7.31 1.46 0.29
CA THR A 188 -8.57 1.38 1.01
C THR A 188 -9.50 2.34 0.28
N LYS A 189 -10.41 1.80 -0.54
CA LYS A 189 -11.46 2.56 -1.23
C LYS A 189 -12.25 3.29 -0.15
N GLU A 190 -11.81 4.48 0.17
CA GLU A 190 -12.57 5.38 1.01
C GLU A 190 -13.58 6.05 0.09
N GLN A 191 -14.82 5.55 0.12
CA GLN A 191 -15.93 6.32 -0.40
C GLN A 191 -15.95 7.66 0.34
N SER A 192 -15.87 8.75 -0.41
CA SER A 192 -16.20 10.07 0.08
C SER A 192 -17.70 10.07 0.38
N VAL A 193 -18.06 9.89 1.65
CA VAL A 193 -19.41 10.18 2.11
C VAL A 193 -19.40 11.65 2.51
N ASP A 194 -20.08 12.49 1.74
CA ASP A 194 -20.41 13.84 2.19
C ASP A 194 -21.37 13.71 3.37
N LEU A 195 -20.89 14.05 4.58
CA LEU A 195 -21.69 14.00 5.79
C LEU A 195 -22.47 15.31 6.02
N GLY A 196 -22.40 16.25 5.08
CA GLY A 196 -23.03 17.56 5.16
C GLY A 196 -22.17 18.62 5.87
N LYS A 197 -22.78 19.77 6.14
CA LYS A 197 -22.15 20.90 6.83
C LYS A 197 -22.69 21.02 8.24
N LEU A 198 -21.80 21.07 9.22
CA LEU A 198 -22.17 21.41 10.59
C LEU A 198 -22.02 22.92 10.75
N LYS A 199 -23.15 23.63 10.83
CA LYS A 199 -23.19 25.05 11.17
C LYS A 199 -23.33 25.18 12.68
N ARG A 200 -22.31 25.71 13.35
CA ARG A 200 -22.34 25.95 14.80
C ARG A 200 -22.20 27.44 15.10
N THR A 201 -23.15 27.95 15.87
CA THR A 201 -23.12 29.33 16.37
C THR A 201 -22.65 29.30 17.82
N HIS A 202 -21.50 29.91 18.11
CA HIS A 202 -21.06 30.14 19.47
C HIS A 202 -21.42 31.57 19.85
N GLY A 203 -22.36 31.73 20.79
CA GLY A 203 -22.62 33.03 21.40
C GLY A 203 -21.58 33.30 22.48
N TYR A 204 -20.77 34.34 22.32
CA TYR A 204 -19.95 34.90 23.40
C TYR A 204 -20.70 36.09 23.99
N GLU A 205 -21.03 36.05 25.28
CA GLU A 205 -21.59 37.21 25.99
C GLU A 205 -20.45 37.93 26.73
N GLY A 206 -20.06 39.10 26.22
CA GLY A 206 -19.18 40.03 26.93
C GLY A 206 -19.99 41.22 27.45
N GLU A 207 -19.93 41.48 28.76
CA GLU A 207 -20.48 42.70 29.36
C GLU A 207 -19.41 43.79 29.36
N VAL A 208 -19.59 44.83 28.54
CA VAL A 208 -18.72 46.02 28.59
C VAL A 208 -19.44 47.09 29.40
N THR A 209 -18.93 47.35 30.60
CA THR A 209 -19.45 48.41 31.47
C THR A 209 -18.66 49.68 31.22
N ALA A 210 -19.21 50.63 30.47
CA ALA A 210 -18.63 51.96 30.33
C ALA A 210 -19.24 52.87 31.40
N THR A 211 -18.41 53.42 32.28
CA THR A 211 -18.86 54.41 33.28
C THR A 211 -18.54 55.79 32.73
N VAL A 212 -19.57 56.54 32.34
CA VAL A 212 -19.42 57.95 31.98
C VAL A 212 -19.66 58.76 33.25
N GLU A 213 -18.65 59.47 33.74
CA GLU A 213 -18.83 60.41 34.85
C GLU A 213 -19.58 61.65 34.37
N GLY A 214 -20.56 62.06 35.17
CA GLY A 214 -21.74 62.77 34.69
C GLY A 214 -21.51 64.21 34.26
N ILE A 215 -22.31 64.63 33.29
CA ILE A 215 -22.53 66.04 32.94
C ILE A 215 -23.31 66.68 34.10
N GLN A 216 -22.71 67.66 34.78
CA GLN A 216 -23.40 68.46 35.79
C GLN A 216 -24.34 69.47 35.10
N ILE A 217 -25.64 69.35 35.37
CA ILE A 217 -26.62 70.39 35.07
C ILE A 217 -26.76 71.27 36.33
N PRO A 218 -26.58 72.59 36.25
CA PRO A 218 -26.69 73.46 37.43
C PRO A 218 -28.10 73.39 38.02
N GLY A 219 -28.22 72.87 39.25
CA GLY A 219 -29.47 72.88 40.03
C GLY A 219 -30.32 71.60 40.02
N GLY A 220 -29.87 70.50 39.40
CA GLY A 220 -30.60 69.21 39.39
C GLY A 220 -29.78 68.02 39.94
N PRO A 221 -30.44 66.93 40.39
CA PRO A 221 -29.74 65.74 40.90
C PRO A 221 -28.91 65.08 39.80
N THR A 222 -27.70 64.65 40.15
CA THR A 222 -26.75 64.00 39.25
C THR A 222 -27.23 62.58 38.94
N ALA A 223 -27.78 62.34 37.75
CA ALA A 223 -28.14 61.00 37.30
C ALA A 223 -26.91 60.31 36.67
N LYS A 224 -26.41 59.24 37.32
CA LYS A 224 -25.36 58.38 36.77
C LYS A 224 -26.01 57.37 35.83
N ILE A 225 -25.96 57.62 34.52
CA ILE A 225 -26.43 56.66 33.51
C ILE A 225 -25.26 55.71 33.23
N VAL A 226 -25.38 54.44 33.62
CA VAL A 226 -24.45 53.38 33.22
C VAL A 226 -25.09 52.63 32.04
N PRO A 227 -24.70 52.92 30.79
CA PRO A 227 -25.19 52.13 29.68
C PRO A 227 -24.54 50.73 29.73
N ARG A 228 -25.36 49.70 29.93
CA ARG A 228 -24.97 48.31 29.70
C ARG A 228 -25.15 47.99 28.23
N PHE A 229 -24.04 47.84 27.51
CA PHE A 229 -24.06 47.28 26.16
C PHE A 229 -23.77 45.79 26.25
N LYS A 230 -24.74 44.97 25.86
CA LYS A 230 -24.57 43.53 25.69
C LYS A 230 -24.25 43.29 24.22
N THR A 231 -22.98 43.02 23.91
CA THR A 231 -22.58 42.57 22.58
C THR A 231 -22.61 41.05 22.56
N THR A 232 -23.50 40.50 21.75
CA THR A 232 -23.48 39.09 21.35
C THR A 232 -22.78 39.03 19.99
N GLU A 233 -21.55 38.55 19.97
CA GLU A 233 -20.91 38.13 18.71
C GLU A 233 -21.23 36.65 18.48
N ASP A 234 -21.97 36.38 17.42
CA ASP A 234 -22.26 35.04 16.95
C ASP A 234 -21.15 34.59 15.99
N ILE A 235 -20.17 33.87 16.53
CA ILE A 235 -19.16 33.22 15.67
C ILE A 235 -19.82 31.97 15.10
N THR A 236 -20.15 32.07 13.81
CA THR A 236 -20.68 30.95 13.04
C THR A 236 -19.52 30.22 12.36
N GLU A 237 -19.26 29.00 12.80
CA GLU A 237 -18.27 28.12 12.17
C GLU A 237 -19.01 27.12 11.28
N ASP A 238 -18.81 27.24 9.95
CA ASP A 238 -19.24 26.25 8.98
C ASP A 238 -18.14 25.20 8.84
N VAL A 239 -18.31 24.05 9.49
CA VAL A 239 -17.37 22.92 9.34
C VAL A 239 -17.89 22.04 8.21
N ASP A 240 -17.28 22.17 7.03
CA ASP A 240 -17.41 21.18 5.96
C ASP A 240 -16.83 19.85 6.47
N LEU A 241 -17.68 18.84 6.72
CA LEU A 241 -17.24 17.49 7.06
C LEU A 241 -16.73 16.77 5.81
N LYS A 242 -15.60 17.24 5.26
CA LYS A 242 -14.88 16.57 4.17
C LYS A 242 -13.91 15.57 4.78
N LYS A 243 -14.07 14.28 4.46
CA LYS A 243 -13.09 13.25 4.83
C LYS A 243 -11.74 13.58 4.19
N ARG A 244 -10.73 13.86 5.01
CA ARG A 244 -9.38 14.25 4.56
C ARG A 244 -8.55 12.99 4.28
N ARG A 245 -7.87 12.97 3.13
CA ARG A 245 -7.07 11.83 2.67
C ARG A 245 -5.76 11.74 3.45
N ILE A 246 -5.45 10.56 3.97
CA ILE A 246 -4.09 10.23 4.42
C ILE A 246 -3.23 10.05 3.16
N THR A 247 -2.21 10.88 3.00
CA THR A 247 -1.24 10.73 1.92
C THR A 247 -0.21 9.71 2.35
N LEU A 248 -0.21 8.54 1.70
CA LEU A 248 0.87 7.57 1.79
C LEU A 248 1.80 7.80 0.60
N SER A 249 3.04 8.14 0.91
CA SER A 249 4.14 8.18 -0.03
C SER A 249 5.14 7.10 0.33
N GLY A 250 6.04 6.77 -0.58
CA GLY A 250 7.08 5.80 -0.29
C GLY A 250 8.16 5.79 -1.34
N ARG A 251 9.32 5.26 -0.97
CA ARG A 251 10.46 5.10 -1.85
C ARG A 251 11.18 3.80 -1.52
N LEU A 252 11.75 3.20 -2.54
CA LEU A 252 12.66 2.08 -2.40
C LEU A 252 14.08 2.63 -2.31
N THR A 253 14.85 2.14 -1.36
CA THR A 253 16.24 2.51 -1.10
C THR A 253 17.11 1.27 -1.12
N GLN A 254 18.44 1.46 -1.17
CA GLN A 254 19.41 0.35 -1.14
C GLN A 254 19.08 -0.72 -2.19
N ASN A 255 18.78 -0.30 -3.42
CA ASN A 255 18.48 -1.16 -4.56
C ASN A 255 17.31 -2.14 -4.30
N GLY A 256 16.28 -1.65 -3.60
CA GLY A 256 15.10 -2.45 -3.24
C GLY A 256 15.28 -3.31 -1.98
N ARG A 257 16.40 -3.20 -1.26
CA ARG A 257 16.60 -3.88 0.03
C ARG A 257 15.87 -3.20 1.18
N GLU A 258 15.48 -1.94 1.01
CA GLU A 258 14.76 -1.17 2.01
C GLU A 258 13.59 -0.42 1.36
N ALA A 259 12.43 -0.43 2.01
CA ALA A 259 11.27 0.39 1.63
C ALA A 259 10.97 1.37 2.75
N VAL A 260 10.94 2.66 2.41
CA VAL A 260 10.57 3.73 3.34
C VAL A 260 9.20 4.24 2.94
N LEU A 261 8.20 3.97 3.77
CA LEU A 261 6.82 4.40 3.60
C LEU A 261 6.55 5.57 4.55
N ARG A 262 5.93 6.65 4.08
CA ARG A 262 5.64 7.84 4.88
C ARG A 262 4.17 8.21 4.77
N GLN A 263 3.52 8.30 5.91
CA GLN A 263 2.16 8.79 6.08
C GLN A 263 2.16 10.13 6.79
N GLU A 264 1.40 11.07 6.23
CA GLU A 264 1.13 12.37 6.83
C GLU A 264 -0.38 12.45 7.11
N GLY A 265 -0.72 12.67 8.38
CA GLY A 265 -2.09 12.90 8.83
C GLY A 265 -2.49 14.34 8.53
N ALA A 266 -3.68 14.53 8.00
CA ALA A 266 -4.25 15.86 7.87
C ALA A 266 -4.69 16.40 9.26
N LEU A 267 -5.16 17.65 9.29
CA LEU A 267 -5.75 18.24 10.48
C LEU A 267 -6.96 17.38 10.95
N ASP A 268 -7.06 17.14 12.26
CA ASP A 268 -7.95 16.18 12.94
C ASP A 268 -7.76 14.68 12.61
N THR A 269 -6.71 14.29 11.89
CA THR A 269 -6.51 12.88 11.49
C THR A 269 -5.46 12.19 12.34
N ASP A 270 -5.84 11.18 13.12
CA ASP A 270 -4.92 10.32 13.84
C ASP A 270 -4.50 9.12 12.99
N LEU A 271 -3.19 8.86 12.87
CA LEU A 271 -2.65 7.75 12.07
C LEU A 271 -2.69 6.39 12.79
N THR A 272 -3.44 6.26 13.89
CA THR A 272 -3.74 4.97 14.50
C THR A 272 -4.66 4.13 13.62
N GLY A 273 -4.58 2.80 13.75
CA GLY A 273 -5.43 1.86 13.02
C GLY A 273 -4.61 0.94 12.13
N THR A 274 -5.18 0.51 11.01
CA THR A 274 -4.52 -0.42 10.09
C THR A 274 -4.42 0.16 8.69
N PHE A 275 -3.30 -0.07 8.02
CA PHE A 275 -3.14 0.19 6.59
C PHE A 275 -2.41 -0.96 5.92
N ALA A 276 -2.50 -1.05 4.60
CA ALA A 276 -1.88 -2.14 3.85
C ALA A 276 -1.13 -1.61 2.62
N VAL A 277 -0.06 -2.29 2.26
CA VAL A 277 0.76 -2.02 1.07
C VAL A 277 1.02 -3.32 0.35
N ASP A 278 0.88 -3.31 -0.97
CA ASP A 278 1.17 -4.45 -1.82
C ASP A 278 2.59 -4.29 -2.36
N PHE A 279 3.44 -5.29 -2.13
CA PHE A 279 4.83 -5.34 -2.56
C PHE A 279 5.00 -6.40 -3.65
N THR A 280 5.77 -6.05 -4.67
CA THR A 280 6.31 -6.99 -5.64
C THR A 280 7.73 -7.30 -5.25
N LEU A 281 8.03 -8.56 -4.98
CA LEU A 281 9.32 -9.06 -4.55
C LEU A 281 9.93 -9.89 -5.68
N HIS A 282 11.22 -9.70 -5.94
CA HIS A 282 12.01 -10.64 -6.72
C HIS A 282 12.93 -11.41 -5.78
N LEU A 283 12.99 -12.71 -5.96
CA LEU A 283 13.85 -13.61 -5.22
C LEU A 283 15.02 -14.02 -6.09
N PRO A 284 16.19 -14.28 -5.48
CA PRO A 284 17.31 -14.77 -6.25
C PRO A 284 16.98 -16.12 -6.85
N HIS A 285 17.57 -16.47 -7.97
CA HIS A 285 17.44 -17.78 -8.59
C HIS A 285 18.83 -18.36 -8.89
N SER A 286 18.91 -19.67 -9.06
CA SER A 286 20.14 -20.30 -9.54
C SER A 286 20.21 -20.16 -11.06
N GLU A 287 21.36 -19.71 -11.57
CA GLU A 287 21.66 -19.74 -13.02
C GLU A 287 21.81 -21.19 -13.55
N HIS A 288 22.11 -22.13 -12.66
CA HIS A 288 22.35 -23.53 -13.02
C HIS A 288 21.04 -24.31 -13.13
N THR A 289 20.65 -24.59 -14.38
CA THR A 289 19.56 -25.47 -14.87
C THR A 289 18.15 -25.10 -14.40
N PRO A 290 17.36 -24.34 -15.21
CA PRO A 290 15.93 -24.21 -14.95
C PRO A 290 15.27 -25.60 -14.99
N TYR A 291 14.30 -25.82 -14.11
CA TYR A 291 13.46 -27.01 -14.21
C TYR A 291 12.73 -26.94 -15.55
N LYS A 292 12.75 -28.02 -16.32
CA LYS A 292 12.02 -28.09 -17.60
C LYS A 292 10.63 -28.66 -17.32
N PHE A 293 9.59 -27.86 -17.50
CA PHE A 293 8.21 -28.33 -17.48
C PHE A 293 7.81 -28.74 -18.89
N VAL A 294 7.05 -29.83 -18.98
CA VAL A 294 6.60 -30.39 -20.24
C VAL A 294 5.10 -30.19 -20.32
N LYS A 295 4.66 -29.35 -21.26
CA LYS A 295 3.27 -29.12 -21.56
C LYS A 295 2.88 -29.90 -22.82
N PHE A 296 1.80 -30.66 -22.71
CA PHE A 296 1.28 -31.45 -23.82
C PHE A 296 0.07 -30.76 -24.43
N GLY A 297 0.17 -30.38 -25.70
CA GLY A 297 -0.94 -29.85 -26.47
C GLY A 297 -1.65 -30.94 -27.25
N ASN A 298 -2.95 -30.76 -27.46
CA ASN A 298 -3.79 -31.66 -28.23
C ASN A 298 -3.82 -33.11 -27.72
N LEU A 299 -3.74 -33.36 -26.40
CA LEU A 299 -3.91 -34.72 -25.86
C LEU A 299 -5.30 -35.29 -26.19
N VAL A 300 -6.31 -34.42 -26.23
CA VAL A 300 -7.69 -34.74 -26.58
C VAL A 300 -8.13 -33.85 -27.74
N ALA A 301 -8.67 -34.44 -28.81
CA ALA A 301 -9.26 -33.75 -29.94
C ALA A 301 -10.77 -34.04 -29.94
N GLY A 302 -11.57 -33.12 -29.39
CA GLY A 302 -13.00 -33.31 -29.20
C GLY A 302 -13.30 -34.33 -28.09
N LYS A 303 -13.88 -35.48 -28.45
CA LYS A 303 -14.19 -36.58 -27.50
C LYS A 303 -13.19 -37.73 -27.55
N GLU A 304 -12.21 -37.66 -28.44
CA GLU A 304 -11.24 -38.73 -28.68
C GLU A 304 -9.83 -38.31 -28.30
N PHE A 305 -9.01 -39.27 -27.88
CA PHE A 305 -7.60 -39.03 -27.60
C PHE A 305 -6.82 -38.94 -28.91
N SER A 306 -5.93 -37.97 -29.02
CA SER A 306 -5.10 -37.79 -30.22
C SER A 306 -4.08 -38.91 -30.37
N GLN A 307 -3.84 -39.31 -31.61
CA GLN A 307 -2.76 -40.24 -31.94
C GLN A 307 -1.39 -39.66 -31.56
N PRO A 308 -0.40 -40.48 -31.17
CA PRO A 308 0.94 -40.03 -30.77
C PRO A 308 1.59 -38.98 -31.67
N GLY A 309 1.51 -39.12 -32.99
CA GLY A 309 2.11 -38.19 -33.95
C GLY A 309 1.42 -36.82 -34.04
N LYS A 310 0.24 -36.64 -33.42
CA LYS A 310 -0.52 -35.38 -33.40
C LYS A 310 -0.38 -34.61 -32.09
N VAL A 311 0.20 -35.22 -31.06
CA VAL A 311 0.43 -34.55 -29.78
C VAL A 311 1.60 -33.59 -29.92
N THR A 312 1.40 -32.34 -29.49
CA THR A 312 2.47 -31.35 -29.45
C THR A 312 3.11 -31.35 -28.07
N VAL A 313 4.43 -31.23 -28.03
CA VAL A 313 5.21 -31.16 -26.80
C VAL A 313 5.85 -29.79 -26.76
N ASN A 314 5.51 -28.99 -25.76
CA ASN A 314 6.18 -27.73 -25.47
C ASN A 314 6.97 -27.91 -24.16
N ILE A 315 8.25 -27.56 -24.19
CA ILE A 315 9.14 -27.66 -23.04
C ILE A 315 9.44 -26.24 -22.59
N LYS A 316 8.92 -25.88 -21.42
CA LYS A 316 9.09 -24.55 -20.85
C LYS A 316 10.17 -24.58 -19.77
N PRO A 317 11.22 -23.75 -19.87
CA PRO A 317 12.10 -23.55 -18.73
C PRO A 317 11.33 -22.86 -17.61
N MET A 318 11.62 -23.24 -16.37
CA MET A 318 11.06 -22.64 -15.18
C MET A 318 12.17 -22.14 -14.26
N MET A 319 12.06 -20.87 -13.89
CA MET A 319 12.91 -20.22 -12.92
C MET A 319 12.29 -20.33 -11.54
N LEU A 320 13.05 -20.92 -10.62
CA LEU A 320 12.67 -21.14 -9.23
C LEU A 320 13.49 -20.27 -8.29
N PRO A 321 12.88 -19.82 -7.18
CA PRO A 321 13.59 -19.07 -6.17
C PRO A 321 14.65 -19.95 -5.48
N ASN A 322 15.85 -19.40 -5.31
CA ASN A 322 16.98 -20.03 -4.63
C ASN A 322 17.18 -19.40 -3.25
N LEU A 323 16.29 -19.76 -2.32
CA LEU A 323 16.39 -19.35 -0.92
C LEU A 323 16.59 -20.57 -0.02
N SER A 324 17.50 -20.44 0.95
CA SER A 324 17.76 -21.48 1.96
C SER A 324 16.71 -21.53 3.08
N GLY A 325 15.81 -20.55 3.15
CA GLY A 325 14.83 -20.41 4.22
C GLY A 325 13.80 -19.30 3.94
N PRO A 326 12.97 -18.95 4.94
CA PRO A 326 11.94 -17.95 4.75
C PRO A 326 12.57 -16.57 4.54
N LEU A 327 11.94 -15.73 3.73
CA LEU A 327 12.33 -14.33 3.60
C LEU A 327 11.76 -13.56 4.79
N GLU A 328 12.63 -13.14 5.71
CA GLU A 328 12.27 -12.29 6.83
C GLU A 328 12.37 -10.80 6.46
N CYS A 329 11.54 -9.97 7.08
CA CYS A 329 11.58 -8.53 6.95
C CYS A 329 11.64 -7.88 8.34
N TYR A 330 12.50 -6.87 8.47
CA TYR A 330 12.74 -6.11 9.68
C TYR A 330 11.97 -4.80 9.63
N LEU A 331 11.28 -4.50 10.72
CA LEU A 331 10.42 -3.32 10.84
C LEU A 331 11.09 -2.27 11.72
N GLY A 332 11.16 -1.04 11.22
CA GLY A 332 11.52 0.15 11.98
C GLY A 332 10.53 1.26 11.69
N TYR A 333 10.45 2.27 12.55
CA TYR A 333 9.63 3.43 12.27
C TYR A 333 10.10 4.69 12.98
N GLU A 334 9.76 5.83 12.38
CA GLU A 334 9.90 7.17 12.92
C GLU A 334 8.51 7.79 13.00
N TYR A 335 8.22 8.55 14.04
CA TYR A 335 6.90 9.16 14.17
C TYR A 335 6.97 10.54 14.81
N VAL A 336 5.96 11.35 14.53
CA VAL A 336 5.72 12.64 15.17
C VAL A 336 4.36 12.61 15.85
N ILE A 337 4.33 12.92 17.14
CA ILE A 337 3.10 13.10 17.91
C ILE A 337 2.83 14.59 18.05
N ARG A 338 1.63 14.99 17.67
CA ARG A 338 1.05 16.27 18.06
C ARG A 338 0.43 16.11 19.45
N LYS A 339 1.08 16.67 20.47
CA LYS A 339 0.63 16.69 21.86
C LYS A 339 -0.02 18.04 22.17
N VAL A 340 -1.28 18.04 22.57
CA VAL A 340 -1.97 19.24 23.05
C VAL A 340 -1.56 19.49 24.50
N ILE A 341 -0.84 20.60 24.72
CA ILE A 341 -0.38 21.03 26.04
C ILE A 341 -1.29 22.11 26.65
N GLY A 342 -2.13 22.76 25.84
CA GLY A 342 -3.11 23.74 26.29
C GLY A 342 -4.30 23.85 25.34
N GLY A 343 -5.45 24.29 25.84
CA GLY A 343 -6.65 24.44 25.01
C GLY A 343 -7.36 23.12 24.65
N HIS A 344 -7.01 21.99 25.27
CA HIS A 344 -7.57 20.66 24.97
C HIS A 344 -9.11 20.53 25.13
N LYS A 345 -9.76 21.47 25.84
CA LYS A 345 -11.23 21.52 25.97
C LYS A 345 -11.91 22.22 24.80
N LYS A 346 -11.16 22.89 23.92
CA LYS A 346 -11.69 23.57 22.73
C LYS A 346 -11.74 22.59 21.57
N ILE A 347 -12.82 22.63 20.80
CA ILE A 347 -13.04 21.72 19.67
C ILE A 347 -12.13 22.12 18.50
N ALA A 348 -12.10 23.41 18.15
CA ALA A 348 -11.28 23.90 17.06
C ALA A 348 -9.79 23.89 17.40
N GLU A 349 -9.01 23.25 16.53
CA GLU A 349 -7.57 23.11 16.69
C GLU A 349 -6.79 24.43 16.74
N GLY A 350 -7.33 25.50 16.16
CA GLY A 350 -6.71 26.82 16.18
C GLY A 350 -6.50 27.38 17.60
N TYR A 351 -7.24 26.87 18.59
CA TYR A 351 -7.08 27.24 20.00
C TYR A 351 -6.18 26.29 20.79
N HIS A 352 -5.69 25.22 20.17
CA HIS A 352 -4.79 24.29 20.83
C HIS A 352 -3.38 24.88 20.85
N ARG A 353 -2.76 24.85 22.03
CA ARG A 353 -1.32 25.00 22.15
C ARG A 353 -0.72 23.60 22.06
N VAL A 354 0.17 23.40 21.09
CA VAL A 354 0.67 22.06 20.74
C VAL A 354 2.18 21.97 20.86
N ALA A 355 2.65 20.80 21.27
CA ALA A 355 4.02 20.35 21.19
C ALA A 355 4.13 19.24 20.15
N TYR A 356 5.10 19.32 19.24
CA TYR A 356 5.41 18.21 18.34
C TYR A 356 6.57 17.40 18.90
N LEU A 357 6.36 16.10 19.11
CA LEU A 357 7.34 15.20 19.70
C LEU A 357 7.76 14.17 18.66
N ARG A 358 9.02 14.19 18.23
CA ARG A 358 9.55 13.29 17.19
C ARG A 358 10.42 12.21 17.80
N LYS A 359 10.11 10.94 17.53
CA LYS A 359 10.95 9.81 17.92
C LYS A 359 11.31 8.94 16.73
N LYS A 360 12.54 8.44 16.73
CA LYS A 360 13.04 7.43 15.80
C LYS A 360 13.32 6.15 16.55
N THR A 361 12.77 5.05 16.03
CA THR A 361 12.97 3.72 16.60
C THR A 361 13.91 2.95 15.69
N GLY A 362 14.90 2.27 16.26
CA GLY A 362 15.85 1.46 15.48
C GLY A 362 15.16 0.27 14.84
N LEU A 363 15.70 -0.24 13.72
CA LEU A 363 15.19 -1.46 13.05
C LEU A 363 15.22 -2.71 13.94
N ASN A 364 16.02 -2.69 15.01
CA ASN A 364 16.25 -3.84 15.89
C ASN A 364 15.23 -3.91 17.03
N GLN A 365 14.51 -2.83 17.30
CA GLN A 365 13.74 -2.67 18.54
C GLN A 365 12.29 -3.19 18.43
N LEU A 366 11.80 -3.45 17.21
CA LEU A 366 10.36 -3.51 16.96
C LEU A 366 9.85 -4.82 16.36
N GLY A 367 10.76 -5.70 15.96
CA GLY A 367 10.44 -7.05 15.55
C GLY A 367 10.74 -7.33 14.08
N LYS A 368 10.71 -8.63 13.79
CA LYS A 368 10.81 -9.18 12.44
C LYS A 368 9.55 -9.98 12.14
N PHE A 369 9.15 -10.00 10.87
CA PHE A 369 8.04 -10.82 10.42
C PHE A 369 8.43 -11.59 9.16
N THR A 370 7.79 -12.74 8.94
CA THR A 370 7.99 -13.53 7.72
C THR A 370 7.25 -12.86 6.57
N LEU A 371 7.99 -12.41 5.56
CA LEU A 371 7.45 -11.82 4.34
C LEU A 371 7.02 -12.90 3.34
N ILE A 372 7.85 -13.94 3.19
CA ILE A 372 7.57 -15.14 2.38
C ILE A 372 7.97 -16.37 3.20
N GLY A 373 7.02 -17.30 3.40
CA GLY A 373 7.27 -18.53 4.14
C GLY A 373 7.90 -19.62 3.27
N ASN A 374 8.53 -20.62 3.91
CA ASN A 374 9.11 -21.78 3.22
C ASN A 374 8.12 -22.53 2.31
N LYS A 375 6.84 -22.56 2.71
CA LYS A 375 5.79 -23.25 1.94
C LYS A 375 5.45 -22.53 0.64
N ASP A 376 5.69 -21.23 0.58
CA ASP A 376 5.33 -20.39 -0.58
C ASP A 376 6.43 -20.37 -1.62
N ILE A 377 7.69 -20.49 -1.18
CA ILE A 377 8.87 -20.63 -2.04
C ILE A 377 8.78 -21.96 -2.80
N GLN A 378 8.25 -23.00 -2.13
CA GLN A 378 8.10 -24.32 -2.70
C GLN A 378 7.06 -24.39 -3.83
N THR A 379 7.51 -24.74 -5.04
CA THR A 379 6.60 -25.02 -6.15
C THR A 379 6.20 -26.50 -6.18
N PRO A 380 4.90 -26.83 -6.23
CA PRO A 380 4.47 -28.19 -6.53
C PRO A 380 4.85 -28.57 -7.97
N VAL A 381 5.48 -29.72 -8.12
CA VAL A 381 5.82 -30.37 -9.39
C VAL A 381 5.14 -31.72 -9.41
N PHE A 382 4.42 -31.99 -10.50
CA PHE A 382 3.76 -33.27 -10.73
C PHE A 382 4.60 -34.12 -11.68
N SER A 383 4.83 -35.39 -11.32
CA SER A 383 5.55 -36.35 -12.15
C SER A 383 4.84 -37.69 -12.15
N LEU A 384 5.04 -38.48 -13.20
CA LEU A 384 4.55 -39.85 -13.28
C LEU A 384 5.63 -40.82 -12.78
N ILE A 385 5.26 -41.68 -11.83
CA ILE A 385 6.18 -42.61 -11.18
C ILE A 385 5.62 -44.04 -11.24
N ALA A 386 6.49 -45.01 -11.57
CA ALA A 386 6.17 -46.42 -11.50
C ALA A 386 6.56 -47.02 -10.13
N GLU A 387 5.68 -47.84 -9.56
CA GLU A 387 5.98 -48.68 -8.36
C GLU A 387 6.35 -47.89 -7.09
N GLY A 388 6.10 -46.58 -7.05
CA GLY A 388 6.31 -45.73 -5.87
C GLY A 388 7.76 -45.36 -5.57
N ASP A 389 8.73 -45.79 -6.38
CA ASP A 389 10.14 -45.41 -6.23
C ASP A 389 10.42 -44.09 -6.96
N LEU A 390 10.92 -43.08 -6.24
CA LEU A 390 11.23 -41.76 -6.80
C LEU A 390 12.29 -41.78 -7.91
N LYS A 391 13.06 -42.86 -8.04
CA LYS A 391 14.00 -43.08 -9.14
C LYS A 391 13.31 -43.56 -10.43
N ASN A 392 12.01 -43.89 -10.35
CA ASN A 392 11.22 -44.45 -11.45
C ASN A 392 10.33 -43.38 -12.07
N ARG A 393 10.92 -42.25 -12.41
CA ARG A 393 10.21 -41.16 -13.07
C ARG A 393 10.18 -41.42 -14.57
N VAL A 394 9.04 -41.13 -15.18
CA VAL A 394 8.95 -41.12 -16.63
C VAL A 394 9.81 -39.98 -17.15
N GLN A 395 10.68 -40.30 -18.09
CA GLN A 395 11.61 -39.40 -18.77
C GLN A 395 11.18 -39.22 -20.21
N ILE A 396 11.49 -38.05 -20.77
CA ILE A 396 11.27 -37.74 -22.19
C ILE A 396 12.60 -37.45 -22.87
N LYS A 397 12.77 -38.00 -24.06
CA LYS A 397 13.99 -37.85 -24.86
C LYS A 397 13.61 -37.65 -26.32
N SER A 398 14.24 -36.69 -26.98
CA SER A 398 14.18 -36.54 -28.43
C SER A 398 15.34 -37.29 -29.07
N GLU A 399 15.36 -37.35 -30.40
CA GLU A 399 16.50 -37.89 -31.15
C GLU A 399 17.80 -37.11 -30.89
N ILE A 400 17.69 -35.82 -30.56
CA ILE A 400 18.82 -34.88 -30.50
C ILE A 400 19.24 -34.59 -29.05
N GLU A 401 18.30 -34.58 -28.10
CA GLU A 401 18.56 -34.17 -26.72
C GLU A 401 17.79 -35.05 -25.72
N THR A 402 18.46 -35.39 -24.61
CA THR A 402 17.77 -35.95 -23.44
C THR A 402 17.24 -34.80 -22.59
N ILE A 403 15.92 -34.62 -22.56
CA ILE A 403 15.28 -33.52 -21.83
C ILE A 403 15.29 -33.78 -20.33
N GLY A 404 15.11 -35.05 -19.93
CA GLY A 404 15.14 -35.49 -18.54
C GLY A 404 13.78 -35.98 -18.05
N ASP A 405 13.56 -35.84 -16.74
CA ASP A 405 12.31 -36.22 -16.08
C ASP A 405 11.14 -35.33 -16.55
N ILE A 406 9.95 -35.92 -16.70
CA ILE A 406 8.74 -35.16 -17.02
C ILE A 406 8.23 -34.46 -15.75
N HIS A 407 8.18 -33.14 -15.80
CA HIS A 407 7.60 -32.27 -14.78
C HIS A 407 6.38 -31.54 -15.35
N LEU A 408 5.24 -31.64 -14.68
CA LEU A 408 3.94 -31.08 -15.07
C LEU A 408 3.53 -30.03 -14.04
N GLU A 409 2.91 -28.94 -14.50
CA GLU A 409 2.61 -27.76 -13.66
C GLU A 409 1.41 -28.03 -12.77
N THR A 410 0.40 -28.71 -13.29
CA THR A 410 -0.86 -28.98 -12.58
C THR A 410 -1.16 -30.47 -12.45
N TYR A 411 -1.99 -30.80 -11.47
CA TYR A 411 -2.49 -32.16 -11.29
C TYR A 411 -3.36 -32.59 -12.48
N GLU A 412 -4.13 -31.66 -13.03
CA GLU A 412 -5.01 -31.85 -14.17
C GLU A 412 -4.21 -32.25 -15.42
N GLU A 413 -3.13 -31.52 -15.72
CA GLU A 413 -2.21 -31.88 -16.81
C GLU A 413 -1.60 -33.27 -16.61
N ALA A 414 -1.15 -33.57 -15.38
CA ALA A 414 -0.61 -34.90 -15.05
C ALA A 414 -1.63 -36.02 -15.22
N LYS A 415 -2.90 -35.75 -14.86
CA LYS A 415 -4.01 -36.69 -14.99
C LYS A 415 -4.38 -36.91 -16.45
N GLU A 416 -4.52 -35.85 -17.24
CA GLU A 416 -4.82 -35.94 -18.67
C GLU A 416 -3.74 -36.71 -19.41
N PHE A 417 -2.47 -36.40 -19.14
CA PHE A 417 -1.35 -37.11 -19.74
C PHE A 417 -1.33 -38.60 -19.34
N LEU A 418 -1.57 -38.92 -18.08
CA LEU A 418 -1.65 -40.32 -17.62
C LEU A 418 -2.81 -41.09 -18.27
N LEU A 419 -3.97 -40.46 -18.41
CA LEU A 419 -5.12 -41.06 -19.11
C LEU A 419 -4.82 -41.31 -20.58
N TRP A 420 -4.18 -40.34 -21.24
CA TRP A 420 -3.74 -40.48 -22.63
C TRP A 420 -2.76 -41.65 -22.78
N LEU A 421 -1.76 -41.76 -21.89
CA LEU A 421 -0.78 -42.86 -21.91
C LEU A 421 -1.46 -44.22 -21.77
N ARG A 422 -2.36 -44.37 -20.79
CA ARG A 422 -3.10 -45.62 -20.55
C ARG A 422 -4.00 -45.99 -21.73
N LYS A 423 -4.54 -45.01 -22.45
CA LYS A 423 -5.38 -45.27 -23.62
C LYS A 423 -4.56 -45.70 -24.83
N MET A 424 -3.44 -45.03 -25.08
CA MET A 424 -2.63 -45.26 -26.29
C MET A 424 -1.71 -46.46 -26.13
N GLN A 425 -1.22 -46.74 -24.92
CA GLN A 425 -0.25 -47.82 -24.65
C GLN A 425 0.97 -47.74 -25.59
N LYS A 426 1.40 -46.50 -25.90
CA LYS A 426 2.56 -46.19 -26.74
C LYS A 426 3.61 -45.45 -25.92
N ASN A 427 4.87 -45.68 -26.28
CA ASN A 427 6.03 -45.03 -25.69
C ASN A 427 6.56 -43.87 -26.53
N SER A 428 5.91 -43.53 -27.64
CA SER A 428 6.25 -42.41 -28.49
C SER A 428 5.20 -41.30 -28.40
N LEU A 429 5.65 -40.07 -28.58
CA LEU A 429 4.85 -38.85 -28.49
C LEU A 429 5.44 -37.81 -29.47
N GLY A 430 4.87 -37.69 -30.66
CA GLY A 430 5.48 -36.93 -31.75
C GLY A 430 6.90 -37.43 -32.05
N ASN A 431 7.87 -36.52 -31.98
CA ASN A 431 9.30 -36.80 -32.19
C ASN A 431 10.04 -37.19 -30.89
N TYR A 432 9.29 -37.50 -29.83
CA TYR A 432 9.84 -37.86 -28.53
C TYR A 432 9.53 -39.31 -28.18
N SER A 433 10.41 -39.90 -27.40
CA SER A 433 10.24 -41.22 -26.80
C SER A 433 10.24 -41.11 -25.28
N LEU A 434 9.42 -41.94 -24.65
CA LEU A 434 9.22 -42.01 -23.21
C LEU A 434 10.02 -43.16 -22.64
N PHE A 435 10.74 -42.87 -21.55
CA PHE A 435 11.64 -43.82 -20.91
C PHE A 435 11.35 -43.94 -19.41
N LEU A 436 11.74 -45.07 -18.84
CA LEU A 436 11.80 -45.32 -17.42
C LEU A 436 13.12 -46.00 -17.10
N ARG A 437 13.95 -45.39 -16.24
CA ARG A 437 15.30 -45.90 -15.91
C ARG A 437 16.15 -46.19 -17.16
N GLY A 438 16.08 -45.31 -18.17
CA GLY A 438 16.82 -45.46 -19.43
C GLY A 438 16.30 -46.54 -20.40
N LYS A 439 15.25 -47.29 -20.04
CA LYS A 439 14.56 -48.23 -20.94
C LYS A 439 13.30 -47.60 -21.50
N ALA A 440 12.92 -47.98 -22.72
CA ALA A 440 11.68 -47.50 -23.32
C ALA A 440 10.49 -47.90 -22.43
N LEU A 441 9.52 -47.00 -22.26
CA LEU A 441 8.37 -47.22 -21.39
C LEU A 441 7.50 -48.36 -21.92
N GLU A 442 7.40 -49.47 -21.20
CA GLU A 442 6.63 -50.65 -21.63
C GLU A 442 5.13 -50.52 -21.27
N PRO A 443 4.20 -51.06 -22.10
CA PRO A 443 2.75 -50.97 -21.85
C PRO A 443 2.30 -51.47 -20.47
N ASN A 444 2.80 -52.63 -20.04
CA ASN A 444 2.52 -53.21 -18.71
C ASN A 444 2.94 -52.30 -17.54
N VAL A 445 3.89 -51.38 -17.75
CA VAL A 445 4.34 -50.42 -16.74
C VAL A 445 3.43 -49.19 -16.72
N ILE A 446 2.87 -48.78 -17.86
CA ILE A 446 1.97 -47.61 -17.99
C ILE A 446 0.77 -47.74 -17.04
N ASP A 447 0.20 -48.94 -16.93
CA ASP A 447 -0.95 -49.19 -16.05
C ASP A 447 -0.62 -49.03 -14.56
N LYS A 448 0.65 -49.21 -14.19
CA LYS A 448 1.16 -49.08 -12.82
C LYS A 448 1.58 -47.65 -12.47
N LEU A 449 1.60 -46.73 -13.43
CA LEU A 449 2.00 -45.34 -13.19
C LEU A 449 1.02 -44.64 -12.25
N LYS A 450 1.57 -43.84 -11.34
CA LYS A 450 0.84 -42.96 -10.42
C LYS A 450 1.35 -41.54 -10.55
N ILE A 451 0.47 -40.57 -10.29
CA ILE A 451 0.85 -39.17 -10.19
C ILE A 451 1.47 -38.95 -8.81
N TYR A 452 2.66 -38.39 -8.79
CA TYR A 452 3.37 -38.01 -7.57
C TYR A 452 3.56 -36.50 -7.55
N ILE A 453 3.29 -35.90 -6.39
CA ILE A 453 3.54 -34.48 -6.14
C ILE A 453 4.83 -34.33 -5.32
N ARG A 454 5.77 -33.56 -5.83
CA ARG A 454 6.96 -33.12 -5.10
C ARG A 454 6.90 -31.61 -4.93
N LYS A 455 7.34 -31.11 -3.78
CA LYS A 455 7.66 -29.70 -3.63
C LYS A 455 9.13 -29.48 -3.94
N VAL A 456 9.42 -28.68 -4.95
CA VAL A 456 10.78 -28.22 -5.25
C VAL A 456 10.98 -26.82 -4.66
N PRO A 457 12.19 -26.47 -4.21
CA PRO A 457 12.51 -25.11 -3.76
C PRO A 457 12.17 -24.08 -4.82
#